data_AF-A0A7X8XIS0-F1
#
_entry.id   AF-A0A7X8XIS0-F1
#
_cell.length_a   1.000
_cell.length_b   1.000
_cell.length_c   1.000
_cell.angle_alpha   90.00
_cell.angle_beta   90.00
_cell.angle_gamma   90.00
#
_symmetry.space_group_name_H-M   'P 1'
#
loop_
_entity.id
_entity.type
_entity.pdbx_description
1 polymer ?
#
loop_
_entity_poly.entity_id
_entity_poly.type
_entity_poly.pdbx_seq_one_letter_code
_entity_poly.pdbx_strand_id
1 'polypeptide(L)'
;MAQRDFSGKEKAAILLISLGPENSAEVFKHLSEEEIEELTLQIANMRMVSSDEKNDVIEDFYQLALAQEYISEGGINYAKDILERALGPEKAVDIIGKLTSSLHVKPFEFIRK
;
A
#
# COMPACT_ATOMS: atom_id res chain seq x y z
N MET A 1 -12.96 10.81 19.06
CA MET A 1 -13.26 9.48 19.66
C MET A 1 -11.94 8.74 19.75
N ALA A 2 -11.70 7.95 20.80
CA ALA A 2 -10.44 7.22 20.92
C ALA A 2 -10.34 6.20 19.77
N GLN A 3 -9.30 6.33 18.93
CA GLN A 3 -9.02 5.39 17.87
C GLN A 3 -8.66 4.05 18.53
N ARG A 4 -9.43 2.99 18.24
CA ARG A 4 -9.08 1.65 18.69
C ARG A 4 -7.81 1.23 17.97
N ASP A 5 -6.78 0.89 18.72
CA ASP A 5 -5.59 0.30 18.15
C ASP A 5 -5.85 -1.20 17.93
N PHE A 6 -5.94 -1.58 16.66
CA PHE A 6 -6.17 -2.97 16.26
C PHE A 6 -4.84 -3.69 16.10
N SER A 7 -4.74 -4.89 16.66
CA SER A 7 -3.63 -5.80 16.38
C SER A 7 -3.60 -6.18 14.89
N GLY A 8 -2.46 -6.67 14.40
CA GLY A 8 -2.33 -7.09 12.99
C GLY A 8 -3.36 -8.14 12.57
N LYS A 9 -3.70 -9.07 13.47
CA LYS A 9 -4.73 -10.11 13.24
C LYS A 9 -6.12 -9.48 13.13
N GLU A 10 -6.44 -8.51 13.99
CA GLU A 10 -7.69 -7.76 13.91
C GLU A 10 -7.79 -6.93 12.63
N LYS A 11 -6.71 -6.24 12.24
CA LYS A 11 -6.67 -5.50 10.97
C LYS A 11 -6.87 -6.41 9.77
N ALA A 12 -6.24 -7.59 9.75
CA ALA A 12 -6.45 -8.58 8.69
C ALA A 12 -7.91 -9.06 8.63
N ALA A 13 -8.53 -9.36 9.77
CA ALA A 13 -9.95 -9.73 9.83
C ALA A 13 -10.86 -8.59 9.34
N ILE A 14 -10.60 -7.34 9.74
CA ILE A 14 -11.34 -6.15 9.29
C ILE A 14 -11.24 -6.00 7.77
N LEU A 15 -10.04 -6.15 7.22
CA LEU A 15 -9.77 -6.04 5.80
C LEU A 15 -10.56 -7.10 5.02
N LEU A 16 -10.49 -8.37 5.44
CA LEU A 16 -11.21 -9.48 4.81
C LEU A 16 -12.73 -9.25 4.82
N ILE A 17 -13.31 -8.88 5.97
CA ILE A 17 -14.74 -8.54 6.06
C ILE A 17 -15.11 -7.39 5.11
N SER A 18 -14.21 -6.41 4.96
CA SER A 18 -14.44 -5.25 4.09
C SER A 18 -14.35 -5.60 2.60
N LEU A 19 -13.52 -6.58 2.23
CA LEU A 19 -13.42 -7.11 0.87
C LEU A 19 -14.63 -7.96 0.47
N GLY A 20 -15.37 -8.49 1.46
CA GLY A 20 -16.50 -9.39 1.25
C GLY A 20 -16.08 -10.84 1.00
N PRO A 21 -17.04 -11.78 1.00
CA PRO A 21 -16.76 -13.22 1.00
C PRO A 21 -16.08 -13.70 -0.28
N GLU A 22 -16.44 -13.15 -1.45
CA GLU A 22 -15.88 -13.55 -2.74
C GLU A 22 -14.38 -13.24 -2.82
N ASN A 23 -14.01 -11.99 -2.58
CA ASN A 23 -12.61 -11.56 -2.63
C ASN A 23 -11.79 -12.17 -1.47
N SER A 24 -12.39 -12.32 -0.29
CA SER A 24 -11.72 -12.98 0.84
C SER A 24 -11.38 -14.43 0.53
N ALA A 25 -12.27 -15.15 -0.15
CA ALA A 25 -12.01 -16.54 -0.53
C ALA A 25 -10.79 -16.66 -1.45
N GLU A 26 -10.55 -15.69 -2.35
CA GLU A 26 -9.33 -15.66 -3.16
C GLU A 26 -8.08 -15.44 -2.30
N VAL A 27 -8.14 -14.56 -1.30
CA VAL A 27 -7.01 -14.36 -0.36
C VAL A 27 -6.71 -15.64 0.42
N PHE A 28 -7.74 -16.35 0.90
CA PHE A 28 -7.58 -17.58 1.68
C PHE A 28 -6.87 -18.69 0.91
N LYS A 29 -6.96 -18.73 -0.43
CA LYS A 29 -6.24 -19.73 -1.26
C LYS A 29 -4.71 -19.59 -1.19
N HIS A 30 -4.20 -18.45 -0.71
CA HIS A 30 -2.78 -18.18 -0.59
C HIS A 30 -2.24 -18.35 0.84
N LEU A 31 -3.09 -18.77 1.77
CA LEU A 31 -2.73 -18.93 3.18
C LEU A 31 -2.54 -20.40 3.53
N SER A 32 -1.72 -20.65 4.55
CA SER A 32 -1.60 -21.97 5.18
C SER A 32 -2.83 -22.32 6.01
N GLU A 33 -3.01 -23.60 6.32
CA GLU A 33 -4.13 -24.10 7.14
C GLU A 33 -4.16 -23.44 8.53
N GLU A 34 -2.99 -23.26 9.16
CA GLU A 34 -2.85 -22.57 10.45
C GLU A 34 -3.30 -21.11 10.39
N GLU A 35 -2.89 -20.38 9.34
CA GLU A 35 -3.30 -18.98 9.14
C GLU A 35 -4.80 -18.84 8.87
N ILE A 36 -5.38 -19.80 8.12
CA ILE A 36 -6.82 -19.86 7.85
C ILE A 36 -7.59 -20.06 9.16
N GLU A 37 -7.19 -21.00 10.00
CA GLU A 37 -7.83 -21.25 11.30
C GLU A 37 -7.77 -20.00 12.19
N GLU A 38 -6.60 -19.39 12.27
CA GLU A 38 -6.37 -18.21 13.10
C GLU A 38 -7.22 -17.01 12.65
N LEU A 39 -7.22 -16.70 11.35
CA LEU A 39 -8.01 -15.59 10.80
C LEU A 39 -9.51 -15.87 10.90
N THR A 40 -9.94 -17.11 10.68
CA THR A 40 -11.35 -17.49 10.82
C THR A 40 -11.82 -17.31 12.26
N LEU A 41 -11.01 -17.74 13.24
CA LEU A 41 -11.30 -17.51 14.66
C LEU A 41 -11.37 -16.02 14.97
N GLN A 42 -10.48 -15.21 14.41
CA GLN A 42 -10.50 -13.77 14.62
C GLN A 42 -11.73 -13.10 14.01
N ILE A 43 -12.12 -13.48 12.79
CA ILE A 43 -13.34 -13.01 12.12
C ILE A 43 -14.58 -13.39 12.94
N ALA A 44 -14.65 -14.62 13.46
CA ALA A 44 -15.77 -15.08 14.27
C ALA A 44 -15.92 -14.33 15.61
N ASN A 45 -14.80 -13.90 16.21
CA ASN A 45 -14.78 -13.17 17.48
C ASN A 45 -14.90 -11.65 17.31
N MET A 46 -14.89 -11.15 16.08
CA MET A 46 -14.94 -9.73 15.81
C MET A 46 -16.31 -9.14 16.18
N ARG A 47 -16.25 -8.00 16.87
CA ARG A 47 -17.42 -7.20 17.21
C ARG A 47 -17.81 -6.33 16.03
N MET A 48 -18.94 -5.63 16.16
CA MET A 48 -19.36 -4.64 15.17
C MET A 48 -18.26 -3.59 15.01
N VAL A 49 -17.74 -3.47 13.79
CA VAL A 49 -16.75 -2.49 13.37
C VAL A 49 -17.46 -1.37 12.64
N SER A 50 -17.26 -0.15 13.11
CA SER A 50 -17.82 1.05 12.49
C SER A 50 -17.23 1.28 11.09
N SER A 51 -17.93 2.04 10.25
CA SER A 51 -17.42 2.41 8.92
C SER A 51 -16.10 3.18 8.99
N ASP A 52 -15.93 4.03 10.00
CA ASP A 52 -14.71 4.80 10.20
C ASP A 52 -13.52 3.87 10.53
N GLU A 53 -13.69 2.93 11.46
CA GLU A 53 -12.67 1.93 11.80
C GLU A 53 -12.29 1.06 10.58
N LYS A 54 -13.26 0.72 9.71
CA LYS A 54 -12.96 0.00 8.46
C LYS A 54 -12.12 0.84 7.51
N ASN A 55 -12.50 2.10 7.31
CA ASN A 55 -11.80 3.01 6.41
C ASN A 55 -10.35 3.23 6.88
N ASP A 56 -10.13 3.40 8.18
CA ASP A 56 -8.79 3.53 8.76
C ASP A 56 -7.91 2.32 8.43
N VAL A 57 -8.44 1.10 8.59
CA VAL A 57 -7.68 -0.13 8.30
C VAL A 57 -7.40 -0.29 6.81
N ILE A 58 -8.35 0.09 5.94
CA ILE A 58 -8.15 0.04 4.49
C ILE A 58 -7.08 1.05 4.06
N GLU A 59 -7.10 2.26 4.60
CA GLU A 59 -6.10 3.29 4.32
C GLU A 59 -4.71 2.82 4.77
N ASP A 60 -4.59 2.28 6.00
CA ASP A 60 -3.35 1.70 6.50
C ASP A 60 -2.81 0.61 5.56
N PHE A 61 -3.67 -0.31 5.12
CA PHE A 61 -3.29 -1.38 4.20
C PHE A 61 -2.87 -0.82 2.84
N TYR A 62 -3.58 0.18 2.32
CA TYR A 62 -3.24 0.83 1.05
C TYR A 62 -1.86 1.47 1.12
N GLN A 63 -1.55 2.21 2.19
CA GLN A 63 -0.23 2.81 2.39
C GLN A 63 0.88 1.76 2.49
N LEU A 64 0.61 0.61 3.14
CA LEU A 64 1.56 -0.51 3.20
C LEU A 64 1.80 -1.13 1.82
N ALA A 65 0.75 -1.36 1.05
CA ALA A 65 0.84 -1.91 -0.31
C ALA A 65 1.65 -0.98 -1.22
N LEU A 66 1.33 0.32 -1.16
CA LEU A 66 2.06 1.37 -1.85
C LEU A 66 3.55 1.39 -1.48
N ALA A 67 3.88 1.29 -0.18
CA ALA A 67 5.27 1.25 0.26
C ALA A 67 6.04 0.02 -0.28
N GLN A 68 5.39 -1.15 -0.37
CA GLN A 68 5.99 -2.34 -0.99
C GLN A 68 6.20 -2.16 -2.50
N GLU A 69 5.26 -1.50 -3.18
CA GLU A 69 5.37 -1.16 -4.60
C GLU A 69 6.51 -0.15 -4.85
N TYR A 70 6.72 0.85 -3.99
CA TYR A 70 7.84 1.82 -4.10
C TYR A 70 9.21 1.20 -3.97
N ILE A 71 9.35 0.19 -3.11
CA ILE A 71 10.60 -0.55 -2.97
C ILE A 71 10.86 -1.38 -4.24
N SER A 72 9.80 -1.85 -4.90
CA SER A 72 9.89 -2.77 -6.04
C SER A 72 10.07 -2.06 -7.38
N GLU A 73 9.38 -0.93 -7.61
CA GLU A 73 9.40 -0.20 -8.88
C GLU A 73 10.37 0.98 -8.93
N GLY A 74 10.93 1.39 -7.78
CA GLY A 74 11.78 2.57 -7.64
C GLY A 74 10.97 3.88 -7.59
N GLY A 75 11.32 4.78 -6.68
CA GLY A 75 10.53 5.99 -6.36
C GLY A 75 10.24 6.97 -7.51
N ILE A 76 10.88 6.80 -8.68
CA ILE A 76 10.61 7.60 -9.89
C ILE A 76 9.28 7.20 -10.54
N ASN A 77 8.95 5.91 -10.60
CA ASN A 77 7.69 5.45 -11.19
C ASN A 77 6.50 5.90 -10.36
N TYR A 78 6.64 5.87 -9.03
CA TYR A 78 5.60 6.41 -8.17
C TYR A 78 5.44 7.93 -8.29
N ALA A 79 6.55 8.67 -8.30
CA ALA A 79 6.48 10.11 -8.51
C ALA A 79 5.77 10.43 -9.83
N LYS A 80 6.01 9.63 -10.88
CA LYS A 80 5.30 9.73 -12.15
C LYS A 80 3.79 9.50 -11.96
N ASP A 81 3.38 8.42 -11.31
CA ASP A 81 1.96 8.10 -11.08
C ASP A 81 1.22 9.17 -10.27
N ILE A 82 1.84 9.73 -9.22
CA ILE A 82 1.28 10.88 -8.49
C ILE A 82 1.09 12.05 -9.45
N LEU A 83 2.13 12.39 -10.21
CA LEU A 83 2.12 13.54 -11.11
C LEU A 83 1.07 13.36 -12.22
N GLU A 84 0.90 12.14 -12.74
CA GLU A 84 -0.12 11.83 -13.76
C GLU A 84 -1.53 12.02 -13.20
N ARG A 85 -1.80 11.52 -11.99
CA ARG A 85 -3.11 11.65 -11.34
C ARG A 85 -3.42 13.09 -10.93
N ALA A 86 -2.41 13.85 -10.50
CA ALA A 86 -2.59 15.22 -10.00
C ALA A 86 -2.61 16.28 -11.11
N LEU A 87 -1.80 16.11 -12.16
CA LEU A 87 -1.51 17.15 -13.15
C LEU A 87 -1.80 16.74 -14.60
N GLY A 88 -2.14 15.47 -14.82
CA GLY A 88 -2.32 14.89 -16.15
C GLY A 88 -1.01 14.37 -16.77
N PRO A 89 -1.12 13.44 -17.74
CA PRO A 89 0.03 12.69 -18.26
C PRO A 89 1.10 13.56 -18.92
N GLU A 90 0.72 14.60 -19.66
CA GLU A 90 1.68 15.50 -20.33
C GLU A 90 2.57 16.25 -19.34
N LYS A 91 1.99 16.83 -18.29
CA LYS A 91 2.76 17.58 -17.28
C LYS A 91 3.63 16.67 -16.43
N ALA A 92 3.19 15.44 -16.17
CA ALA A 92 3.96 14.47 -15.41
C ALA A 92 5.26 14.09 -16.13
N VAL A 93 5.19 13.82 -17.44
CA VAL A 93 6.36 13.49 -18.27
C VAL A 93 7.38 14.64 -18.29
N ASP A 94 6.93 15.88 -18.43
CA ASP A 94 7.80 17.07 -18.43
C ASP A 94 8.55 17.24 -17.09
N ILE A 95 7.87 17.02 -15.97
CA ILE A 95 8.45 17.16 -14.63
C ILE A 95 9.44 16.03 -14.35
N ILE A 96 9.09 14.78 -14.67
CA ILE A 96 9.97 13.62 -14.49
C ILE A 96 11.21 13.74 -15.39
N GLY A 97 11.05 14.19 -16.64
CA GLY A 97 12.16 14.41 -17.57
C GLY A 97 13.16 15.47 -17.09
N LYS A 98 12.70 16.52 -16.41
CA LYS A 98 13.57 17.52 -15.77
C LYS A 98 14.32 16.94 -14.57
N LEU A 99 13.68 16.08 -13.77
CA LEU A 99 14.27 15.47 -12.59
C LEU A 99 15.39 14.48 -12.96
N THR A 100 15.15 13.61 -13.95
CA THR A 100 16.15 12.64 -14.45
C THR A 100 17.34 13.32 -15.13
N SER A 101 17.11 14.46 -15.80
CA SER A 101 18.18 15.31 -16.36
C SER A 101 19.02 15.97 -15.26
N SER A 102 18.41 16.31 -14.13
CA SER A 102 19.09 16.92 -12.97
C SER A 102 19.89 15.91 -12.14
N LEU A 103 19.51 14.63 -12.16
CA LEU A 103 20.24 13.53 -11.50
C LEU A 103 21.52 13.10 -12.28
N HIS A 104 21.68 13.50 -13.54
CA HIS A 104 22.82 13.13 -14.41
C HIS A 104 24.01 14.12 -14.39
N VAL A 105 24.10 15.05 -13.44
CA VAL A 105 25.30 15.89 -13.22
C VAL A 105 26.04 15.37 -11.98
N LYS A 106 27.19 14.70 -12.00
CA LYS A 106 28.37 14.76 -12.90
C LYS A 106 29.13 13.40 -12.86
N PRO A 107 29.46 12.75 -14.00
CA PRO A 107 30.21 11.49 -13.99
C PRO A 107 31.73 11.59 -13.80
N PHE A 108 32.34 12.80 -13.72
CA PHE A 108 33.81 12.94 -13.85
C PHE A 108 34.50 13.91 -12.88
N GLU A 109 34.09 13.97 -11.61
CA GLU A 109 34.95 14.57 -10.55
C GLU A 109 36.07 13.60 -10.08
N PHE A 110 36.18 12.41 -10.67
CA PHE A 110 37.19 11.39 -10.28
C PHE A 110 38.59 11.62 -10.85
N ILE A 111 38.79 12.51 -11.84
CA ILE A 111 40.09 12.71 -12.52
C ILE A 111 40.67 14.11 -12.21
N ARG A 112 40.66 14.50 -10.94
CA ARG A 112 41.49 15.59 -10.44
C ARG A 112 42.11 15.20 -9.10
N LYS A 113 43.24 14.50 -9.18
CA LYS A 113 44.30 14.52 -8.17
C LYS A 113 45.65 14.44 -8.86
#